data_AF-A0A953XMU2-F1
#
_entry.id   AF-A0A953XMU2-F1
#
_cell.length_a   1.000
_cell.length_b   1.000
_cell.length_c   1.000
_cell.angle_alpha   90.00
_cell.angle_beta   90.00
_cell.angle_gamma   90.00
#
_symmetry.space_group_name_H-M   'P 1'
#
loop_
_entity.id
_entity.type
_entity.pdbx_description
1 polymer ?
#
loop_
_entity_poly.entity_id
_entity_poly.type
_entity_poly.pdbx_seq_one_letter_code
_entity_poly.pdbx_strand_id
1 'polypeptide(L)'
;MSDFDLPIRPRRNRRSEAIRGLVRETRLSAAQLIYPLFLHEDKGDTKLESLPGQTRWGMDGLVHEVARAHKLGINAVVLFPKVPAKKKSPTGDESWNDDGLIPHAIKAIKESVPGVAVITDVALDPYNSDGHDGIVRDGIILNDETVEVLCKQALSQARAGADIVAPSDMMDGRVGAIRDALDAEGFTDVGILSYAAKYASAFYGPFRGALDSAPKAGDKKTYQMDPANAREALREAELDEAEGADMLMVKPAGPYLDVISLLREFSTLPIAAYQVSGEYLMIKAAAQSGWTDEKAAVLESLTGIARAGADMILTYFAPQAAEWLA
;
A
#
# COMPACT_ATOMS: atom_id res chain seq x y z
N MET A 1 -50.75 24.41 11.19
CA MET A 1 -49.94 23.22 11.55
C MET A 1 -50.01 22.28 10.36
N SER A 2 -48.91 21.67 9.92
CA SER A 2 -48.95 20.80 8.73
C SER A 2 -49.60 19.46 9.09
N ASP A 3 -50.66 19.07 8.38
CA ASP A 3 -51.43 17.82 8.54
C ASP A 3 -50.70 16.55 8.00
N PHE A 4 -49.38 16.50 8.09
CA PHE A 4 -48.62 15.35 7.57
C PHE A 4 -48.41 14.27 8.64
N ASP A 5 -49.02 13.09 8.42
CA ASP A 5 -48.70 11.86 9.14
C ASP A 5 -47.45 11.20 8.54
N LEU A 6 -46.29 11.43 9.18
CA LEU A 6 -44.99 10.87 8.79
C LEU A 6 -44.45 9.99 9.93
N PRO A 7 -44.78 8.68 9.96
CA PRO A 7 -44.35 7.78 11.04
C PRO A 7 -42.85 7.49 11.01
N ILE A 8 -42.25 7.37 9.82
CA ILE A 8 -40.83 7.09 9.60
C ILE A 8 -40.04 8.39 9.49
N ARG A 9 -39.08 8.61 10.41
CA ARG A 9 -38.27 9.84 10.44
C ARG A 9 -36.79 9.54 10.66
N PRO A 10 -36.02 9.23 9.60
CA PRO A 10 -34.61 8.84 9.72
C PRO A 10 -33.72 9.91 10.37
N ARG A 11 -34.12 11.20 10.33
CA ARG A 11 -33.46 12.29 11.06
C ARG A 11 -33.39 12.05 12.58
N ARG A 12 -34.26 11.19 13.15
CA ARG A 12 -34.21 10.79 14.56
C ARG A 12 -32.86 10.14 14.91
N ASN A 13 -32.31 9.32 14.01
CA ASN A 13 -30.98 8.70 14.16
C ASN A 13 -29.81 9.69 14.00
N ARG A 14 -30.07 10.94 13.59
CA ARG A 14 -29.05 11.95 13.30
C ARG A 14 -29.16 13.20 14.17
N ARG A 15 -30.09 13.20 15.14
CA ARG A 15 -30.49 14.40 15.91
C ARG A 15 -29.37 14.97 16.78
N SER A 16 -28.50 14.15 17.31
CA SER A 16 -27.38 14.57 18.16
C SER A 16 -26.17 13.68 17.93
N GLU A 17 -25.00 14.15 18.37
CA GLU A 17 -23.79 13.34 18.30
C GLU A 17 -23.88 12.08 19.16
N ALA A 18 -24.53 12.16 20.33
CA ALA A 18 -24.77 10.99 21.16
C ALA A 18 -25.54 9.88 20.41
N ILE A 19 -26.56 10.24 19.64
CA ILE A 19 -27.34 9.25 18.86
C ILE A 19 -26.52 8.75 17.67
N ARG A 20 -25.87 9.66 16.91
CA ARG A 20 -25.02 9.27 15.77
C ARG A 20 -23.88 8.35 16.21
N GLY A 21 -23.32 8.58 17.39
CA GLY A 21 -22.28 7.75 17.99
C GLY A 21 -22.76 6.34 18.33
N LEU A 22 -24.02 6.16 18.76
CA LEU A 22 -24.60 4.84 19.06
C LEU A 22 -24.84 4.01 17.79
N VAL A 23 -25.36 4.63 16.73
CA VAL A 23 -25.76 3.93 15.49
C VAL A 23 -24.67 3.90 14.42
N ARG A 24 -23.44 4.29 14.76
CA ARG A 24 -22.32 4.36 13.81
C ARG A 24 -21.84 2.95 13.44
N GLU A 25 -21.97 2.61 12.17
CA GLU A 25 -21.58 1.30 11.62
C GLU A 25 -20.06 1.18 11.43
N THR A 26 -19.39 2.24 11.00
CA THR A 26 -17.94 2.26 10.72
C THR A 26 -17.17 3.07 11.77
N ARG A 27 -16.12 2.50 12.32
CA ARG A 27 -15.19 3.18 13.24
C ARG A 27 -13.78 2.95 12.74
N LEU A 28 -12.98 4.02 12.73
CA LEU A 28 -11.57 3.96 12.42
C LEU A 28 -10.76 3.69 13.69
N SER A 29 -9.68 2.93 13.53
CA SER A 29 -8.65 2.71 14.54
C SER A 29 -7.27 2.93 13.92
N ALA A 30 -6.34 3.50 14.69
CA ALA A 30 -4.94 3.61 14.26
C ALA A 30 -4.30 2.25 13.93
N ALA A 31 -4.76 1.18 14.60
CA ALA A 31 -4.28 -0.19 14.37
C ALA A 31 -4.64 -0.76 12.98
N GLN A 32 -5.59 -0.14 12.26
CA GLN A 32 -5.93 -0.51 10.88
C GLN A 32 -5.05 0.19 9.85
N LEU A 33 -4.27 1.20 10.27
CA LEU A 33 -3.47 2.00 9.36
C LEU A 33 -2.11 1.32 9.15
N ILE A 34 -1.70 1.23 7.90
CA ILE A 34 -0.36 0.82 7.48
C ILE A 34 0.35 2.07 6.99
N TYR A 35 1.54 2.37 7.52
CA TYR A 35 2.26 3.60 7.17
C TYR A 35 3.31 3.37 6.07
N PRO A 36 3.14 3.95 4.86
CA PRO A 36 4.13 3.91 3.79
C PRO A 36 5.35 4.78 4.10
N LEU A 37 6.54 4.20 4.04
CA LEU A 37 7.81 4.85 4.32
C LEU A 37 8.75 4.74 3.13
N PHE A 38 9.32 5.88 2.73
CA PHE A 38 10.35 5.95 1.70
C PHE A 38 11.73 6.00 2.36
N LEU A 39 12.71 5.30 1.80
CA LEU A 39 14.07 5.23 2.35
C LEU A 39 15.14 5.27 1.26
N HIS A 40 16.35 5.67 1.62
CA HIS A 40 17.52 5.72 0.72
C HIS A 40 18.82 5.44 1.46
N GLU A 41 19.90 5.24 0.70
CA GLU A 41 21.24 5.01 1.24
C GLU A 41 22.03 6.32 1.51
N ASP A 42 21.49 7.50 1.19
CA ASP A 42 22.21 8.76 1.43
C ASP A 42 22.19 9.14 2.92
N LYS A 43 23.10 10.02 3.32
CA LYS A 43 23.21 10.48 4.70
C LYS A 43 22.13 11.50 5.04
N GLY A 44 21.33 11.19 6.06
CA GLY A 44 20.30 12.08 6.60
C GLY A 44 19.01 12.06 5.78
N ASP A 45 18.02 12.82 6.24
CA ASP A 45 16.66 12.77 5.70
C ASP A 45 16.42 13.80 4.59
N THR A 46 15.64 13.43 3.59
CA THR A 46 15.29 14.30 2.46
C THR A 46 13.78 14.50 2.36
N LYS A 47 13.30 15.75 2.37
CA LYS A 47 11.87 16.05 2.17
C LYS A 47 11.45 15.76 0.73
N LEU A 48 10.26 15.20 0.55
CA LEU A 48 9.72 14.87 -0.77
C LEU A 48 8.90 16.04 -1.31
N GLU A 49 9.36 16.65 -2.40
CA GLU A 49 8.61 17.72 -3.08
C GLU A 49 7.32 17.20 -3.73
N SER A 50 7.37 16.00 -4.31
CA SER A 50 6.20 15.39 -4.94
C SER A 50 5.12 14.97 -3.94
N LEU A 51 5.48 14.81 -2.66
CA LEU A 51 4.58 14.44 -1.57
C LEU A 51 4.82 15.34 -0.34
N PRO A 52 4.32 16.60 -0.36
CA PRO A 52 4.55 17.55 0.72
C PRO A 52 4.15 16.98 2.08
N GLY A 53 5.05 17.08 3.06
CA GLY A 53 4.88 16.49 4.39
C GLY A 53 5.47 15.08 4.56
N GLN A 54 5.82 14.40 3.47
CA GLN A 54 6.52 13.12 3.50
C GLN A 54 8.03 13.31 3.39
N THR A 55 8.76 12.31 3.87
CA THR A 55 10.22 12.29 3.92
C THR A 55 10.72 10.99 3.29
N ARG A 56 11.84 11.07 2.58
CA ARG A 56 12.69 9.94 2.26
C ARG A 56 13.75 9.86 3.35
N TRP A 57 13.69 8.79 4.13
CA TRP A 57 14.43 8.65 5.39
C TRP A 57 15.80 8.00 5.17
N GLY A 58 16.82 8.55 5.82
CA GLY A 58 18.02 7.78 6.12
C GLY A 58 17.72 6.74 7.21
N MET A 59 18.64 5.80 7.45
CA MET A 59 18.39 4.68 8.37
C MET A 59 18.00 5.12 9.80
N ASP A 60 18.74 6.06 10.39
CA ASP A 60 18.47 6.55 11.75
C ASP A 60 17.10 7.24 11.85
N GLY A 61 16.77 8.06 10.83
CA GLY A 61 15.48 8.76 10.75
C GLY A 61 14.32 7.80 10.55
N LEU A 62 14.52 6.74 9.74
CA LEU A 62 13.53 5.69 9.51
C LEU A 62 13.17 4.99 10.81
N VAL A 63 14.17 4.51 11.57
CA VAL A 63 13.94 3.82 12.85
C VAL A 63 13.23 4.74 13.85
N HIS A 64 13.64 6.01 13.93
CA HIS A 64 12.99 6.98 14.81
C HIS A 64 11.52 7.20 14.43
N GLU A 65 11.23 7.34 13.13
CA GLU A 65 9.88 7.56 12.64
C GLU A 65 8.99 6.33 12.84
N VAL A 66 9.50 5.12 12.62
CA VAL A 66 8.77 3.88 12.91
C VAL A 66 8.43 3.79 14.40
N ALA A 67 9.39 4.10 15.29
CA ALA A 67 9.13 4.13 16.73
C ALA A 67 8.08 5.18 17.13
N ARG A 68 8.07 6.34 16.44
CA ARG A 68 7.05 7.38 16.63
C ARG A 68 5.67 6.88 16.18
N ALA A 69 5.56 6.31 14.99
CA ALA A 69 4.32 5.76 14.46
C ALA A 69 3.75 4.65 15.36
N HIS A 70 4.61 3.77 15.88
CA HIS A 70 4.20 2.72 16.80
C HIS A 70 3.59 3.25 18.10
N LYS A 71 4.16 4.32 18.67
CA LYS A 71 3.58 5.00 19.85
C LYS A 71 2.20 5.61 19.59
N LEU A 72 1.86 5.91 18.33
CA LEU A 72 0.54 6.37 17.92
C LEU A 72 -0.46 5.22 17.70
N GLY A 73 -0.06 3.97 17.92
CA GLY A 73 -0.89 2.78 17.73
C GLY A 73 -0.88 2.22 16.29
N ILE A 74 0.02 2.70 15.44
CA ILE A 74 0.24 2.16 14.09
C ILE A 74 1.16 0.94 14.21
N ASN A 75 0.62 -0.24 13.95
CA ASN A 75 1.34 -1.50 14.19
C ASN A 75 2.02 -2.06 12.94
N ALA A 76 1.90 -1.40 11.78
CA ALA A 76 2.46 -1.88 10.53
C ALA A 76 3.02 -0.75 9.67
N VAL A 77 4.18 -1.01 9.06
CA VAL A 77 4.83 -0.11 8.10
C VAL A 77 5.12 -0.85 6.81
N VAL A 78 5.10 -0.12 5.69
CA VAL A 78 5.50 -0.67 4.38
C VAL A 78 6.66 0.14 3.80
N LEU A 79 7.71 -0.55 3.34
CA LEU A 79 8.98 0.06 2.94
C LEU A 79 9.11 0.20 1.42
N PHE A 80 9.49 1.39 0.95
CA PHE A 80 9.69 1.71 -0.46
C PHE A 80 11.08 2.31 -0.73
N PRO A 81 12.01 1.58 -1.37
CA PRO A 81 13.39 2.01 -1.51
C PRO A 81 13.61 2.94 -2.70
N LYS A 82 14.35 4.02 -2.50
CA LYS A 82 14.96 4.82 -3.56
C LYS A 82 16.35 4.27 -3.84
N VAL A 83 16.45 3.39 -4.84
CA VAL A 83 17.74 2.79 -5.24
C VAL A 83 18.51 3.75 -6.15
N PRO A 84 19.83 3.97 -5.90
CA PRO A 84 20.66 4.78 -6.78
C PRO A 84 20.70 4.24 -8.21
N ALA A 85 20.70 5.13 -9.21
CA ALA A 85 20.69 4.74 -10.62
C ALA A 85 21.83 3.77 -11.01
N LYS A 86 23.02 3.90 -10.40
CA LYS A 86 24.18 3.02 -10.64
C LYS A 86 23.98 1.56 -10.20
N LYS A 87 22.99 1.31 -9.34
CA LYS A 87 22.62 -0.04 -8.85
C LYS A 87 21.38 -0.60 -9.55
N LYS A 88 20.73 0.19 -10.41
CA LYS A 88 19.60 -0.28 -11.20
C LYS A 88 20.11 -1.06 -12.41
N SER A 89 19.46 -2.16 -12.75
CA SER A 89 19.79 -2.99 -13.92
C SER A 89 18.52 -3.41 -14.67
N PRO A 90 18.62 -3.89 -15.93
CA PRO A 90 17.44 -4.36 -16.67
C PRO A 90 16.72 -5.55 -16.01
N THR A 91 17.43 -6.33 -15.20
CA THR A 91 16.92 -7.49 -14.46
C THR A 91 16.57 -7.18 -13.00
N GLY A 92 16.91 -5.98 -12.50
CA GLY A 92 16.61 -5.56 -11.13
C GLY A 92 17.45 -6.26 -10.06
N ASP A 93 18.74 -6.54 -10.33
CA ASP A 93 19.59 -7.42 -9.50
C ASP A 93 19.73 -6.99 -8.03
N GLU A 94 19.66 -5.68 -7.76
CA GLU A 94 19.73 -5.16 -6.40
C GLU A 94 18.47 -5.50 -5.56
N SER A 95 17.38 -5.99 -6.17
CA SER A 95 16.15 -6.35 -5.45
C SER A 95 16.27 -7.59 -4.55
N TRP A 96 17.20 -8.50 -4.86
CA TRP A 96 17.48 -9.70 -4.06
C TRP A 96 18.89 -9.69 -3.45
N ASN A 97 19.49 -8.52 -3.31
CA ASN A 97 20.76 -8.37 -2.61
C ASN A 97 20.52 -8.42 -1.09
N ASP A 98 20.99 -9.47 -0.42
CA ASP A 98 20.84 -9.68 1.03
C ASP A 98 21.54 -8.59 1.89
N ASP A 99 22.48 -7.86 1.30
CA ASP A 99 23.15 -6.68 1.87
C ASP A 99 22.60 -5.36 1.30
N GLY A 100 21.43 -5.42 0.66
CA GLY A 100 20.74 -4.29 0.07
C GLY A 100 20.09 -3.35 1.09
N LEU A 101 19.50 -2.26 0.59
CA LEU A 101 18.87 -1.24 1.43
C LEU A 101 17.67 -1.77 2.24
N ILE A 102 16.81 -2.58 1.61
CA ILE A 102 15.61 -3.12 2.26
C ILE A 102 15.97 -4.14 3.35
N PRO A 103 16.81 -5.17 3.09
CA PRO A 103 17.27 -6.07 4.15
C PRO A 103 17.89 -5.38 5.37
N HIS A 104 18.71 -4.34 5.15
CA HIS A 104 19.26 -3.55 6.25
C HIS A 104 18.19 -2.78 7.04
N ALA A 105 17.20 -2.21 6.34
CA ALA A 105 16.11 -1.48 6.99
C ALA A 105 15.20 -2.39 7.83
N ILE A 106 14.89 -3.59 7.32
CA ILE A 106 14.10 -4.58 8.05
C ILE A 106 14.82 -4.94 9.36
N LYS A 107 16.10 -5.33 9.28
CA LYS A 107 16.91 -5.69 10.47
C LYS A 107 16.93 -4.56 11.50
N ALA A 108 17.23 -3.33 11.06
CA ALA A 108 17.29 -2.17 11.96
C ALA A 108 15.95 -1.86 12.64
N ILE A 109 14.83 -2.01 11.91
CA ILE A 109 13.48 -1.84 12.47
C ILE A 109 13.15 -2.95 13.46
N LYS A 110 13.37 -4.22 13.11
CA LYS A 110 13.05 -5.37 13.98
C LYS A 110 13.89 -5.35 15.26
N GLU A 111 15.14 -4.89 15.20
CA GLU A 111 16.00 -4.69 16.38
C GLU A 111 15.49 -3.57 17.30
N SER A 112 14.98 -2.48 16.72
CA SER A 112 14.65 -1.27 17.49
C SER A 112 13.19 -1.19 17.94
N VAL A 113 12.27 -1.77 17.16
CA VAL A 113 10.81 -1.72 17.34
C VAL A 113 10.20 -3.11 17.06
N PRO A 114 10.54 -4.16 17.82
CA PRO A 114 10.16 -5.55 17.51
C PRO A 114 8.64 -5.79 17.46
N GLY A 115 7.83 -4.91 18.05
CA GLY A 115 6.37 -4.98 18.04
C GLY A 115 5.69 -4.44 16.78
N VAL A 116 6.44 -3.90 15.81
CA VAL A 116 5.88 -3.46 14.52
C VAL A 116 5.98 -4.58 13.49
N ALA A 117 4.92 -4.76 12.71
CA ALA A 117 4.93 -5.58 11.52
C ALA A 117 5.62 -4.81 10.38
N VAL A 118 6.60 -5.44 9.74
CA VAL A 118 7.32 -4.90 8.60
C VAL A 118 6.79 -5.57 7.34
N ILE A 119 6.11 -4.77 6.53
CA ILE A 119 5.62 -5.14 5.20
C ILE A 119 6.63 -4.67 4.16
N THR A 120 6.96 -5.50 3.19
CA THR A 120 7.90 -5.15 2.12
C THR A 120 7.25 -5.25 0.76
N ASP A 121 7.46 -4.24 -0.07
CA ASP A 121 7.04 -4.27 -1.47
C ASP A 121 7.90 -5.26 -2.26
N VAL A 122 7.25 -6.08 -3.09
CA VAL A 122 7.89 -7.01 -4.03
C VAL A 122 7.48 -6.60 -5.44
N ALA A 123 8.36 -5.87 -6.10
CA ALA A 123 8.24 -5.38 -7.48
C ALA A 123 9.61 -4.84 -7.93
N LEU A 124 9.85 -4.80 -9.24
CA LEU A 124 11.14 -4.37 -9.76
C LEU A 124 11.22 -2.88 -10.09
N ASP A 125 10.14 -2.09 -10.07
CA ASP A 125 10.20 -0.69 -10.53
C ASP A 125 11.23 0.21 -9.83
N PRO A 126 11.59 0.02 -8.54
CA PRO A 126 12.65 0.80 -7.92
C PRO A 126 14.05 0.34 -8.33
N TYR A 127 14.20 -0.91 -8.80
CA TYR A 127 15.46 -1.59 -9.09
C TYR A 127 15.73 -1.73 -10.59
N ASN A 128 14.69 -1.70 -11.41
CA ASN A 128 14.72 -1.86 -12.85
C ASN A 128 15.18 -0.56 -13.50
N SER A 129 16.11 -0.65 -14.44
CA SER A 129 16.65 0.53 -15.13
C SER A 129 15.65 1.23 -16.04
N ASP A 130 14.57 0.57 -16.44
CA ASP A 130 13.53 1.09 -17.33
C ASP A 130 12.26 1.55 -16.59
N GLY A 131 12.17 1.29 -15.28
CA GLY A 131 11.08 1.75 -14.40
C GLY A 131 9.79 0.91 -14.47
N HIS A 132 9.87 -0.29 -15.04
CA HIS A 132 8.77 -1.27 -15.06
C HIS A 132 8.81 -2.20 -13.85
N ASP A 133 7.65 -2.74 -13.48
CA ASP A 133 7.52 -3.65 -12.33
C ASP A 133 8.16 -5.03 -12.62
N GLY A 134 8.48 -5.31 -13.89
CA GLY A 134 9.14 -6.53 -14.37
C GLY A 134 10.25 -6.31 -15.39
N ILE A 135 10.86 -7.41 -15.84
CA ILE A 135 11.95 -7.45 -16.83
C ILE A 135 11.41 -7.06 -18.20
N VAL A 136 12.12 -6.17 -18.90
CA VAL A 136 11.76 -5.72 -20.25
C VAL A 136 12.67 -6.38 -21.30
N ARG A 137 12.07 -6.97 -22.33
CA ARG A 137 12.77 -7.48 -23.53
C ARG A 137 11.98 -7.07 -24.77
N ASP A 138 12.62 -6.37 -25.69
CA ASP A 138 12.02 -5.90 -26.95
C ASP A 138 10.69 -5.13 -26.77
N GLY A 139 10.58 -4.36 -25.68
CA GLY A 139 9.38 -3.59 -25.34
C GLY A 139 8.26 -4.40 -24.67
N ILE A 140 8.46 -5.69 -24.44
CA ILE A 140 7.55 -6.60 -23.74
C ILE A 140 8.02 -6.73 -22.29
N ILE A 141 7.09 -6.59 -21.35
CA ILE A 141 7.33 -6.92 -19.94
C ILE A 141 7.10 -8.42 -19.81
N LEU A 142 8.15 -9.16 -19.45
CA LEU A 142 8.13 -10.62 -19.40
C LEU A 142 7.51 -11.09 -18.10
N ASN A 143 6.54 -12.00 -18.16
CA ASN A 143 5.85 -12.51 -16.99
C ASN A 143 6.74 -13.47 -16.18
N ASP A 144 7.01 -14.65 -16.72
CA ASP A 144 7.62 -15.77 -16.00
C ASP A 144 9.04 -15.45 -15.52
N GLU A 145 9.87 -14.84 -16.38
CA GLU A 145 11.21 -14.41 -15.97
C GLU A 145 11.19 -13.34 -14.87
N THR A 146 10.14 -12.51 -14.80
CA THR A 146 9.95 -11.56 -13.71
C THR A 146 9.57 -12.30 -12.43
N VAL A 147 8.63 -13.24 -12.50
CA VAL A 147 8.19 -14.04 -11.33
C VAL A 147 9.37 -14.76 -10.67
N GLU A 148 10.31 -15.31 -11.45
CA GLU A 148 11.54 -15.93 -10.91
C GLU A 148 12.38 -14.94 -10.07
N VAL A 149 12.43 -13.68 -10.48
CA VAL A 149 13.16 -12.63 -9.76
C VAL A 149 12.40 -12.21 -8.50
N LEU A 150 11.08 -12.04 -8.59
CA LEU A 150 10.24 -11.66 -7.46
C LEU A 150 10.32 -12.69 -6.33
N CYS A 151 10.42 -13.99 -6.66
CA CYS A 151 10.68 -15.04 -5.68
C CYS A 151 12.00 -14.81 -4.92
N LYS A 152 13.09 -14.47 -5.63
CA LYS A 152 14.39 -14.17 -4.99
C LYS A 152 14.31 -12.93 -4.10
N GLN A 153 13.58 -11.89 -4.53
CA GLN A 153 13.35 -10.69 -3.75
C GLN A 153 12.58 -11.02 -2.45
N ALA A 154 11.48 -11.77 -2.55
CA ALA A 154 10.68 -12.17 -1.40
C ALA A 154 11.51 -12.99 -0.39
N LEU A 155 12.31 -13.96 -0.87
CA LEU A 155 13.23 -14.74 -0.03
C LEU A 155 14.26 -13.87 0.68
N SER A 156 14.88 -12.92 -0.02
CA SER A 156 15.85 -11.97 0.57
C SER A 156 15.22 -11.14 1.69
N GLN A 157 14.00 -10.64 1.46
CA GLN A 157 13.25 -9.86 2.45
C GLN A 157 12.81 -10.72 3.65
N ALA A 158 12.36 -11.96 3.41
CA ALA A 158 11.99 -12.91 4.45
C ALA A 158 13.19 -13.27 5.34
N ARG A 159 14.35 -13.59 4.76
CA ARG A 159 15.62 -13.83 5.49
C ARG A 159 16.03 -12.65 6.37
N ALA A 160 15.69 -11.43 5.97
CA ALA A 160 15.98 -10.22 6.74
C ALA A 160 14.99 -9.99 7.91
N GLY A 161 13.87 -10.71 7.95
CA GLY A 161 12.86 -10.64 9.00
C GLY A 161 11.60 -9.85 8.64
N ALA A 162 11.25 -9.77 7.35
CA ALA A 162 9.95 -9.24 6.93
C ALA A 162 8.83 -10.13 7.47
N ASP A 163 7.76 -9.52 7.98
CA ASP A 163 6.59 -10.27 8.48
C ASP A 163 5.62 -10.59 7.33
N ILE A 164 5.52 -9.69 6.35
CA ILE A 164 4.63 -9.80 5.20
C ILE A 164 5.37 -9.29 3.95
N VAL A 165 5.36 -10.08 2.88
CA VAL A 165 5.77 -9.63 1.55
C VAL A 165 4.53 -9.23 0.74
N ALA A 166 4.63 -8.16 -0.04
CA ALA A 166 3.49 -7.57 -0.71
C ALA A 166 3.77 -7.40 -2.21
N PRO A 167 3.55 -8.46 -3.04
CA PRO A 167 3.79 -8.42 -4.47
C PRO A 167 2.87 -7.41 -5.13
N SER A 168 3.46 -6.33 -5.66
CA SER A 168 2.72 -5.23 -6.29
C SER A 168 2.87 -5.21 -7.81
N ASP A 169 3.58 -6.17 -8.38
CA ASP A 169 3.99 -6.25 -9.78
C ASP A 169 2.87 -6.50 -10.81
N MET A 170 1.76 -7.14 -10.40
CA MET A 170 0.68 -7.59 -11.29
C MET A 170 1.10 -8.61 -12.37
N MET A 171 2.09 -9.46 -12.09
CA MET A 171 2.41 -10.60 -12.95
C MET A 171 1.46 -11.77 -12.66
N ASP A 172 1.15 -12.56 -13.68
CA ASP A 172 0.33 -13.75 -13.55
C ASP A 172 1.09 -14.85 -12.78
N GLY A 173 0.44 -15.47 -11.78
CA GLY A 173 0.99 -16.60 -11.03
C GLY A 173 2.06 -16.28 -9.97
N ARG A 174 2.35 -15.00 -9.72
CA ARG A 174 3.41 -14.62 -8.77
C ARG A 174 3.11 -15.03 -7.33
N VAL A 175 1.84 -15.06 -6.91
CA VAL A 175 1.50 -15.36 -5.50
C VAL A 175 1.88 -16.80 -5.20
N GLY A 176 1.45 -17.73 -6.06
CA GLY A 176 1.74 -19.16 -5.88
C GLY A 176 3.24 -19.44 -5.93
N ALA A 177 3.94 -18.83 -6.89
CA ALA A 177 5.39 -18.98 -7.01
C ALA A 177 6.16 -18.44 -5.79
N ILE A 178 5.76 -17.26 -5.27
CA ILE A 178 6.36 -16.67 -4.07
C ILE A 178 6.05 -17.54 -2.84
N ARG A 179 4.81 -18.03 -2.68
CA ARG A 179 4.42 -18.92 -1.59
C ARG A 179 5.26 -20.19 -1.59
N ASP A 180 5.36 -20.86 -2.73
CA ASP A 180 6.17 -22.07 -2.90
C ASP A 180 7.65 -21.82 -2.57
N ALA A 181 8.21 -20.68 -3.01
CA ALA A 181 9.59 -20.30 -2.73
C ALA A 181 9.82 -20.06 -1.23
N LEU A 182 8.92 -19.31 -0.56
CA LEU A 182 8.98 -19.07 0.87
C LEU A 182 8.88 -20.37 1.67
N ASP A 183 7.92 -21.25 1.33
CA ASP A 183 7.75 -22.54 1.99
C ASP A 183 8.95 -23.47 1.82
N ALA A 184 9.53 -23.52 0.63
CA ALA A 184 10.69 -24.36 0.33
C ALA A 184 11.92 -23.98 1.16
N GLU A 185 12.06 -22.70 1.56
CA GLU A 185 13.12 -22.22 2.45
C GLU A 185 12.72 -22.17 3.94
N GLY A 186 11.51 -22.61 4.28
CA GLY A 186 11.03 -22.69 5.67
C GLY A 186 10.41 -21.40 6.22
N PHE A 187 10.16 -20.40 5.37
CA PHE A 187 9.46 -19.15 5.72
C PHE A 187 7.92 -19.32 5.65
N THR A 188 7.41 -20.37 6.28
CA THR A 188 5.98 -20.75 6.27
C THR A 188 5.09 -19.76 7.02
N ASP A 189 5.67 -18.92 7.87
CA ASP A 189 5.01 -17.93 8.72
C ASP A 189 5.02 -16.51 8.14
N VAL A 190 5.78 -16.27 7.07
CA VAL A 190 5.79 -14.99 6.35
C VAL A 190 4.55 -14.91 5.47
N GLY A 191 3.73 -13.88 5.70
CA GLY A 191 2.46 -13.68 5.01
C GLY A 191 2.61 -13.02 3.64
N ILE A 192 1.59 -13.16 2.79
CA ILE A 192 1.50 -12.53 1.47
C ILE A 192 0.31 -11.56 1.44
N LEU A 193 0.60 -10.27 1.29
CA LEU A 193 -0.39 -9.23 1.01
C LEU A 193 -0.42 -8.94 -0.49
N SER A 194 -1.28 -9.64 -1.21
CA SER A 194 -1.32 -9.53 -2.66
C SER A 194 -1.98 -8.24 -3.12
N TYR A 195 -1.35 -7.51 -4.05
CA TYR A 195 -2.00 -6.42 -4.79
C TYR A 195 -2.92 -6.95 -5.89
N ALA A 196 -3.87 -7.80 -5.51
CA ALA A 196 -4.77 -8.52 -6.40
C ALA A 196 -5.46 -7.61 -7.43
N ALA A 197 -5.96 -6.45 -7.00
CA ALA A 197 -6.63 -5.51 -7.88
C ALA A 197 -5.88 -4.18 -7.96
N LYS A 198 -4.73 -4.17 -8.66
CA LYS A 198 -3.94 -2.95 -8.94
C LYS A 198 -4.19 -2.44 -10.36
N TYR A 199 -4.77 -1.24 -10.44
CA TYR A 199 -5.23 -0.62 -11.69
C TYR A 199 -4.18 0.27 -12.36
N ALA A 200 -4.24 0.41 -13.68
CA ALA A 200 -3.43 1.33 -14.47
C ALA A 200 -3.88 2.79 -14.26
N SER A 201 -3.57 3.34 -13.08
CA SER A 201 -4.15 4.59 -12.60
C SER A 201 -3.28 5.83 -12.84
N ALA A 202 -3.95 6.97 -13.05
CA ALA A 202 -3.32 8.29 -13.11
C ALA A 202 -2.88 8.83 -11.73
N PHE A 203 -3.32 8.21 -10.63
CA PHE A 203 -3.09 8.69 -9.26
C PHE A 203 -1.69 8.34 -8.69
N TYR A 204 -0.80 7.76 -9.50
CA TYR A 204 0.53 7.32 -9.07
C TYR A 204 1.66 8.34 -9.32
N GLY A 205 1.38 9.45 -9.99
CA GLY A 205 2.39 10.46 -10.35
C GLY A 205 3.26 10.91 -9.16
N PRO A 206 2.68 11.31 -8.02
CA PRO A 206 3.44 11.76 -6.86
C PRO A 206 4.39 10.69 -6.26
N PHE A 207 3.97 9.42 -6.22
CA PHE A 207 4.79 8.28 -5.80
C PHE A 207 5.98 8.06 -6.74
N ARG A 208 5.76 8.12 -8.07
CA ARG A 208 6.84 7.97 -9.06
C ARG A 208 7.90 9.05 -8.89
N GLY A 209 7.52 10.28 -8.53
CA GLY A 209 8.47 11.34 -8.15
C GLY A 209 9.24 11.03 -6.86
N ALA A 210 8.59 10.37 -5.89
CA ALA A 210 9.22 9.99 -4.63
C ALA A 210 10.32 8.93 -4.81
N LEU A 211 10.19 8.04 -5.79
CA LEU A 211 11.18 6.98 -6.09
C LEU A 211 12.03 7.22 -7.34
N ASP A 212 11.71 8.20 -8.18
CA ASP A 212 12.27 8.29 -9.55
C ASP A 212 12.19 6.92 -10.27
N SER A 213 10.97 6.38 -10.26
CA SER A 213 10.62 5.06 -10.83
C SER A 213 9.55 5.16 -11.92
N ALA A 214 9.37 6.36 -12.52
CA ALA A 214 8.52 6.47 -13.69
C ALA A 214 9.09 5.62 -14.84
N PRO A 215 8.25 4.87 -15.58
CA PRO A 215 8.69 4.18 -16.78
C PRO A 215 9.39 5.16 -17.72
N LYS A 216 10.58 4.80 -18.20
CA LYS A 216 11.32 5.63 -19.17
C LYS A 216 10.62 5.66 -20.53
N ALA A 217 9.91 4.59 -20.86
CA ALA A 217 9.11 4.46 -22.07
C ALA A 217 7.85 3.61 -21.82
N GLY A 218 6.79 3.91 -22.57
CA GLY A 218 5.51 3.18 -22.50
C GLY A 218 4.67 3.52 -21.28
N ASP A 219 3.75 2.63 -20.96
CA ASP A 219 2.89 2.68 -19.78
C ASP A 219 2.83 1.29 -19.11
N LYS A 220 2.06 1.17 -18.02
CA LYS A 220 1.92 -0.06 -17.24
C LYS A 220 0.65 -0.86 -17.57
N LYS A 221 -0.03 -0.56 -18.70
CA LYS A 221 -1.36 -1.10 -19.03
C LYS A 221 -1.37 -2.55 -19.50
N THR A 222 -0.20 -3.13 -19.77
CA THR A 222 -0.11 -4.54 -20.20
C THR A 222 -0.11 -5.52 -19.03
N TYR A 223 -0.13 -5.02 -17.78
CA TYR A 223 -0.18 -5.84 -16.56
C TYR A 223 -1.06 -5.21 -15.48
N GLN A 224 -1.06 -3.88 -15.31
CA GLN A 224 -2.03 -3.24 -14.43
C GLN A 224 -3.41 -3.20 -15.09
N MET A 225 -4.45 -3.47 -14.31
CA MET A 225 -5.82 -3.63 -14.80
C MET A 225 -6.37 -2.35 -15.44
N ASP A 226 -7.27 -2.48 -16.41
CA ASP A 226 -8.03 -1.35 -16.95
C ASP A 226 -8.99 -0.79 -15.88
N PRO A 227 -8.91 0.52 -15.52
CA PRO A 227 -9.86 1.16 -14.62
C PRO A 227 -11.35 0.99 -14.96
N ALA A 228 -11.68 0.63 -16.21
CA ALA A 228 -13.06 0.37 -16.63
C ALA A 228 -13.61 -0.99 -16.15
N ASN A 229 -12.76 -1.88 -15.62
CA ASN A 229 -13.13 -3.26 -15.31
C ASN A 229 -13.27 -3.52 -13.81
N ALA A 230 -14.50 -3.64 -13.30
CA ALA A 230 -14.72 -4.09 -11.92
C ALA A 230 -14.78 -5.63 -11.78
N ARG A 231 -15.42 -6.33 -12.74
CA ARG A 231 -15.60 -7.79 -12.69
C ARG A 231 -14.26 -8.55 -12.78
N GLU A 232 -13.29 -8.01 -13.49
CA GLU A 232 -11.96 -8.60 -13.61
C GLU A 232 -11.25 -8.69 -12.25
N ALA A 233 -11.51 -7.75 -11.33
CA ALA A 233 -10.94 -7.77 -9.97
C ALA A 233 -11.35 -9.02 -9.18
N LEU A 234 -12.54 -9.58 -9.43
CA LEU A 234 -12.97 -10.83 -8.81
C LEU A 234 -12.17 -12.02 -9.30
N ARG A 235 -11.81 -12.02 -10.58
CA ARG A 235 -10.97 -13.07 -11.16
C ARG A 235 -9.56 -13.02 -10.58
N GLU A 236 -8.97 -11.84 -10.52
CA GLU A 236 -7.64 -11.66 -9.90
C GLU A 236 -7.64 -12.07 -8.43
N ALA A 237 -8.65 -11.63 -7.67
CA ALA A 237 -8.83 -12.02 -6.28
C ALA A 237 -8.99 -13.54 -6.10
N GLU A 238 -9.80 -14.20 -6.94
CA GLU A 238 -10.00 -15.66 -6.89
C GLU A 238 -8.69 -16.42 -7.15
N LEU A 239 -7.90 -15.99 -8.12
CA LEU A 239 -6.61 -16.60 -8.45
C LEU A 239 -5.62 -16.44 -7.29
N ASP A 240 -5.45 -15.23 -6.78
CA ASP A 240 -4.53 -14.96 -5.67
C ASP A 240 -4.92 -15.69 -4.38
N GLU A 241 -6.22 -15.76 -4.07
CA GLU A 241 -6.73 -16.52 -2.92
C GLU A 241 -6.44 -18.03 -3.09
N ALA A 242 -6.65 -18.57 -4.30
CA ALA A 242 -6.34 -19.97 -4.60
C ALA A 242 -4.82 -20.27 -4.60
N GLU A 243 -3.99 -19.27 -4.91
CA GLU A 243 -2.53 -19.34 -4.89
C GLU A 243 -1.91 -19.16 -3.50
N GLY A 244 -2.72 -18.85 -2.48
CA GLY A 244 -2.28 -18.78 -1.08
C GLY A 244 -1.94 -17.38 -0.58
N ALA A 245 -2.53 -16.33 -1.15
CA ALA A 245 -2.50 -15.00 -0.53
C ALA A 245 -3.21 -15.03 0.83
N ASP A 246 -2.61 -14.41 1.85
CA ASP A 246 -3.25 -14.26 3.17
C ASP A 246 -4.19 -13.06 3.22
N MET A 247 -3.95 -12.08 2.36
CA MET A 247 -4.65 -10.80 2.31
C MET A 247 -4.70 -10.28 0.87
N LEU A 248 -5.79 -9.60 0.51
CA LEU A 248 -5.99 -9.05 -0.82
C LEU A 248 -6.04 -7.52 -0.77
N MET A 249 -5.47 -6.82 -1.75
CA MET A 249 -5.46 -5.36 -1.81
C MET A 249 -6.09 -4.81 -3.10
N VAL A 250 -6.88 -3.74 -2.94
CA VAL A 250 -7.29 -2.86 -4.04
C VAL A 250 -6.43 -1.59 -4.07
N LYS A 251 -5.93 -1.22 -5.25
CA LYS A 251 -5.12 -0.01 -5.44
C LYS A 251 -5.42 0.66 -6.78
N PRO A 252 -5.75 1.97 -6.83
CA PRO A 252 -6.00 2.90 -5.71
C PRO A 252 -7.25 2.59 -4.86
N ALA A 253 -7.47 3.34 -3.79
CA ALA A 253 -8.62 3.15 -2.90
C ALA A 253 -9.81 4.06 -3.24
N GLY A 254 -9.67 5.37 -3.10
CA GLY A 254 -10.81 6.32 -3.16
C GLY A 254 -11.64 6.27 -4.45
N PRO A 255 -11.02 6.16 -5.64
CA PRO A 255 -11.77 6.00 -6.90
C PRO A 255 -12.35 4.59 -7.11
N TYR A 256 -12.03 3.62 -6.26
CA TYR A 256 -12.34 2.19 -6.42
C TYR A 256 -13.03 1.61 -5.17
N LEU A 257 -13.77 2.44 -4.42
CA LEU A 257 -14.52 2.00 -3.24
C LEU A 257 -15.56 0.91 -3.57
N ASP A 258 -16.11 0.94 -4.78
CA ASP A 258 -17.00 -0.08 -5.31
C ASP A 258 -16.30 -1.44 -5.49
N VAL A 259 -15.04 -1.44 -5.96
CA VAL A 259 -14.22 -2.65 -6.08
C VAL A 259 -13.83 -3.19 -4.71
N ILE A 260 -13.51 -2.34 -3.74
CA ILE A 260 -13.27 -2.76 -2.35
C ILE A 260 -14.51 -3.46 -1.78
N SER A 261 -15.70 -2.89 -1.98
CA SER A 261 -16.97 -3.50 -1.54
C SER A 261 -17.22 -4.83 -2.25
N LEU A 262 -16.92 -4.91 -3.54
CA LEU A 262 -17.07 -6.12 -4.33
C LEU A 262 -16.17 -7.25 -3.81
N LEU A 263 -14.89 -6.96 -3.54
CA LEU A 263 -13.95 -7.94 -2.98
C LEU A 263 -14.36 -8.35 -1.56
N ARG A 264 -14.85 -7.41 -0.74
CA ARG A 264 -15.32 -7.71 0.61
C ARG A 264 -16.55 -8.63 0.64
N GLU A 265 -17.43 -8.53 -0.35
CA GLU A 265 -18.57 -9.43 -0.50
C GLU A 265 -18.18 -10.79 -1.04
N PHE A 266 -17.12 -10.86 -1.84
CA PHE A 266 -16.66 -12.06 -2.53
C PHE A 266 -15.75 -12.95 -1.66
N SER A 267 -14.72 -12.37 -1.07
CA SER A 267 -13.66 -13.12 -0.37
C SER A 267 -13.89 -13.15 1.13
N THR A 268 -13.40 -14.23 1.76
CA THR A 268 -13.32 -14.33 3.22
C THR A 268 -12.01 -13.78 3.79
N LEU A 269 -11.04 -13.47 2.93
CA LEU A 269 -9.75 -12.91 3.32
C LEU A 269 -9.88 -11.44 3.78
N PRO A 270 -8.97 -10.98 4.65
CA PRO A 270 -8.85 -9.56 4.97
C PRO A 270 -8.57 -8.72 3.73
N ILE A 271 -9.25 -7.57 3.63
CA ILE A 271 -9.10 -6.66 2.49
C ILE A 271 -8.29 -5.44 2.91
N ALA A 272 -7.17 -5.21 2.23
CA ALA A 272 -6.42 -3.97 2.30
C ALA A 272 -6.83 -3.00 1.18
N ALA A 273 -6.63 -1.71 1.41
CA ALA A 273 -6.79 -0.69 0.39
C ALA A 273 -5.71 0.37 0.51
N TYR A 274 -5.18 0.84 -0.63
CA TYR A 274 -4.15 1.88 -0.63
C TYR A 274 -4.71 3.24 -1.02
N GLN A 275 -4.81 4.17 -0.07
CA GLN A 275 -5.04 5.59 -0.35
C GLN A 275 -3.76 6.19 -0.95
N VAL A 276 -3.73 6.28 -2.27
CA VAL A 276 -2.46 6.46 -2.99
C VAL A 276 -1.99 7.89 -3.03
N SER A 277 -0.79 8.07 -3.58
CA SER A 277 -0.03 9.32 -3.57
C SER A 277 -0.77 10.51 -4.19
N GLY A 278 -1.56 10.28 -5.24
CA GLY A 278 -2.41 11.29 -5.86
C GLY A 278 -3.59 11.70 -5.00
N GLU A 279 -4.24 10.74 -4.31
CA GLU A 279 -5.34 11.03 -3.39
C GLU A 279 -4.84 11.88 -2.20
N TYR A 280 -3.69 11.52 -1.65
CA TYR A 280 -3.00 12.31 -0.63
C TYR A 280 -2.73 13.74 -1.11
N LEU A 281 -2.12 13.89 -2.28
CA LEU A 281 -1.75 15.19 -2.82
C LEU A 281 -2.99 16.05 -3.12
N MET A 282 -4.07 15.46 -3.61
CA MET A 282 -5.34 16.17 -3.86
C MET A 282 -5.89 16.80 -2.58
N ILE A 283 -5.93 16.05 -1.48
CA ILE A 283 -6.41 16.56 -0.19
C ILE A 283 -5.46 17.64 0.34
N LYS A 284 -4.14 17.39 0.32
CA LYS A 284 -3.14 18.37 0.77
C LYS A 284 -3.22 19.68 -0.02
N ALA A 285 -3.31 19.61 -1.35
CA ALA A 285 -3.35 20.79 -2.20
C ALA A 285 -4.64 21.61 -2.01
N ALA A 286 -5.80 20.94 -1.90
CA ALA A 286 -7.07 21.60 -1.62
C ALA A 286 -7.08 22.28 -0.24
N ALA A 287 -6.52 21.61 0.79
CA ALA A 287 -6.41 22.17 2.13
C ALA A 287 -5.44 23.35 2.20
N GLN A 288 -4.27 23.25 1.58
CA GLN A 288 -3.30 24.35 1.49
C GLN A 288 -3.86 25.57 0.74
N SER A 289 -4.76 25.33 -0.22
CA SER A 289 -5.47 26.40 -0.95
C SER A 289 -6.67 26.97 -0.18
N GLY A 290 -6.97 26.44 1.01
CA GLY A 290 -8.09 26.86 1.85
C GLY A 290 -9.47 26.40 1.35
N TRP A 291 -9.55 25.44 0.42
CA TRP A 291 -10.81 24.97 -0.14
C TRP A 291 -11.48 23.88 0.71
N THR A 292 -10.70 23.14 1.49
CA THR A 292 -11.19 22.05 2.35
C THR A 292 -10.52 22.07 3.71
N ASP A 293 -11.25 21.68 4.76
CA ASP A 293 -10.65 21.36 6.06
C ASP A 293 -9.89 20.03 5.97
N GLU A 294 -8.58 20.05 6.21
CA GLU A 294 -7.72 18.87 6.01
C GLU A 294 -8.13 17.71 6.91
N LYS A 295 -8.31 17.98 8.21
CA LYS A 295 -8.63 16.96 9.20
C LYS A 295 -9.93 16.25 8.86
N ALA A 296 -10.99 17.00 8.57
CA ALA A 296 -12.29 16.45 8.19
C ALA A 296 -12.19 15.65 6.89
N ALA A 297 -11.56 16.20 5.84
CA ALA A 297 -11.47 15.53 4.53
C ALA A 297 -10.68 14.22 4.60
N VAL A 298 -9.57 14.19 5.34
CA VAL A 298 -8.77 12.98 5.52
C VAL A 298 -9.57 11.92 6.28
N LEU A 299 -10.15 12.26 7.44
CA LEU A 299 -10.90 11.30 8.23
C LEU A 299 -12.15 10.79 7.50
N GLU A 300 -12.80 11.65 6.71
CA GLU A 300 -13.93 11.25 5.86
C GLU A 300 -13.50 10.30 4.74
N SER A 301 -12.37 10.57 4.08
CA SER A 301 -11.82 9.70 3.04
C SER A 301 -11.44 8.32 3.61
N LEU A 302 -10.73 8.27 4.74
CA LEU A 302 -10.38 7.01 5.42
C LEU A 302 -11.63 6.26 5.89
N THR A 303 -12.64 6.97 6.39
CA THR A 303 -13.94 6.36 6.76
C THR A 303 -14.64 5.78 5.54
N GLY A 304 -14.58 6.44 4.38
CA GLY A 304 -15.11 5.93 3.12
C GLY A 304 -14.47 4.62 2.71
N ILE A 305 -13.14 4.52 2.82
CA ILE A 305 -12.35 3.33 2.52
C ILE A 305 -12.70 2.18 3.50
N ALA A 306 -12.70 2.44 4.80
CA ALA A 306 -13.08 1.44 5.80
C ALA A 306 -14.54 0.97 5.63
N ARG A 307 -15.48 1.90 5.38
CA ARG A 307 -16.89 1.58 5.16
C ARG A 307 -17.10 0.73 3.91
N ALA A 308 -16.28 0.93 2.88
CA ALA A 308 -16.32 0.12 1.68
C ALA A 308 -15.90 -1.34 1.92
N GLY A 309 -15.26 -1.66 3.05
CA GLY A 309 -14.93 -3.03 3.42
C GLY A 309 -13.44 -3.30 3.66
N ALA A 310 -12.58 -2.28 3.59
CA ALA A 310 -11.17 -2.44 3.92
C ALA A 310 -10.96 -2.64 5.43
N ASP A 311 -10.31 -3.74 5.80
CA ASP A 311 -9.85 -4.02 7.16
C ASP A 311 -8.54 -3.28 7.46
N MET A 312 -7.71 -3.05 6.43
CA MET A 312 -6.40 -2.40 6.52
C MET A 312 -6.29 -1.27 5.49
N ILE A 313 -5.72 -0.14 5.88
CA ILE A 313 -5.59 1.03 4.99
C ILE A 313 -4.14 1.50 4.95
N LEU A 314 -3.51 1.37 3.78
CA LEU A 314 -2.23 2.02 3.52
C LEU A 314 -2.51 3.50 3.25
N THR A 315 -1.92 4.38 4.05
CA THR A 315 -2.10 5.83 3.87
C THR A 315 -0.91 6.63 4.35
N TYR A 316 -0.52 7.64 3.57
CA TYR A 316 0.51 8.61 3.96
C TYR A 316 0.04 9.56 5.08
N PHE A 317 -1.27 9.60 5.36
CA PHE A 317 -1.83 10.32 6.50
C PHE A 317 -1.76 9.51 7.80
N ALA A 318 -1.23 8.28 7.81
CA ALA A 318 -1.36 7.37 8.96
C ALA A 318 -0.99 8.01 10.31
N PRO A 319 0.17 8.69 10.47
CA PRO A 319 0.49 9.36 11.74
C PRO A 319 -0.47 10.51 12.09
N GLN A 320 -0.82 11.36 11.12
CA GLN A 320 -1.73 12.49 11.35
C GLN A 320 -3.14 12.01 11.72
N ALA A 321 -3.63 10.97 11.05
CA ALA A 321 -4.92 10.37 11.32
C ALA A 321 -4.94 9.71 12.71
N ALA A 322 -3.88 8.99 13.08
CA ALA A 322 -3.75 8.40 14.42
C ALA A 322 -3.78 9.47 15.52
N GLU A 323 -3.05 10.58 15.36
CA GLU A 323 -3.10 11.72 16.28
C GLU A 323 -4.50 12.36 16.38
N TRP A 324 -5.26 12.37 15.28
CA TRP A 324 -6.62 12.92 15.25
C TRP A 324 -7.70 12.01 15.83
N LEU A 325 -7.44 10.70 15.86
CA LEU A 325 -8.33 9.68 16.42
C LEU A 325 -8.13 9.47 17.93
N ALA A 326 -7.00 9.93 18.48
CA ALA A 326 -6.65 9.83 19.89
C ALA A 326 -7.53 10.69 20.82
#